data_AF-A0AAJ4UXS9-F1
#
_entry.id   AF-A0AAJ4UXS9-F1
#
_cell.length_a   1.000
_cell.length_b   1.000
_cell.length_c   1.000
_cell.angle_alpha   90.00
_cell.angle_beta   90.00
_cell.angle_gamma   90.00
#
_symmetry.space_group_name_H-M   'P 1'
#
loop_
_entity.id
_entity.type
_entity.pdbx_description
1 polymer ?
#
loop_
_entity_poly.entity_id
_entity_poly.type
_entity_poly.pdbx_seq_one_letter_code
_entity_poly.pdbx_strand_id
1 'polypeptide(L)'
;MMKMEIELQIKKNCEIPNLKPDFSFTDAKLKVYDNELFFKNKKYKMYLLDQFPETLEEEEDIKLKIIDNEFCRLKEENKYIKFLQIIFKKNSSQAKLFDLGTDFSDIEICLDKINRMDQIDKYIILNLYKNFFNSNIYHINDEILFNFFIKGFLREAISGIIYFDNIDIFISYGYDMVLPIYINSEEKLIKYKKKANEFGLFIRR
;
A
#
# COMPACT_ATOMS: atom_id res chain seq x y z
N MET A 1 40.17 1.79 5.61
CA MET A 1 39.94 0.43 6.17
C MET A 1 38.63 0.33 6.93
N MET A 2 38.29 1.28 7.83
CA MET A 2 37.06 1.25 8.66
C MET A 2 35.73 1.13 7.89
N LYS A 3 35.64 1.68 6.68
CA LYS A 3 34.41 1.62 5.84
C LYS A 3 34.11 0.20 5.33
N MET A 4 35.15 -0.59 5.09
CA MET A 4 35.05 -1.95 4.56
C MET A 4 34.61 -2.95 5.64
N GLU A 5 35.02 -2.73 6.89
CA GLU A 5 34.64 -3.59 8.03
C GLU A 5 33.17 -3.40 8.43
N ILE A 6 32.64 -2.18 8.34
CA ILE A 6 31.21 -1.89 8.58
C ILE A 6 30.32 -2.51 7.49
N GLU A 7 30.70 -2.41 6.21
CA GLU A 7 29.98 -3.06 5.10
C GLU A 7 29.97 -4.60 5.22
N LEU A 8 31.06 -5.19 5.72
CA LEU A 8 31.17 -6.64 5.97
C LEU A 8 30.35 -7.11 7.17
N GLN A 9 30.23 -6.29 8.23
CA GLN A 9 29.39 -6.60 9.40
C GLN A 9 27.89 -6.47 9.09
N ILE A 10 27.48 -5.49 8.28
CA ILE A 10 26.08 -5.34 7.85
C ILE A 10 25.66 -6.52 6.94
N LYS A 11 26.55 -6.97 6.04
CA LYS A 11 26.30 -8.15 5.20
C LYS A 11 26.20 -9.48 5.96
N LYS A 12 26.83 -9.61 7.14
CA LYS A 12 26.84 -10.86 7.92
C LYS A 12 25.65 -11.04 8.85
N ASN A 13 24.98 -9.97 9.27
CA ASN A 13 23.91 -10.02 10.27
C ASN A 13 22.49 -9.75 9.73
N CYS A 14 22.37 -9.44 8.44
CA CYS A 14 21.07 -9.33 7.77
C CYS A 14 21.19 -10.01 6.41
N GLU A 15 20.81 -11.29 6.33
CA GLU A 15 20.42 -11.89 5.05
C GLU A 15 19.12 -11.20 4.61
N ILE A 16 19.27 -10.00 4.03
CA ILE A 16 18.21 -9.31 3.33
C ILE A 16 17.96 -10.13 2.07
N PRO A 17 16.72 -10.63 1.81
CA PRO A 17 16.41 -11.31 0.58
C PRO A 17 16.86 -10.44 -0.59
N ASN A 18 17.64 -11.03 -1.50
CA ASN A 18 18.09 -10.36 -2.71
C ASN A 18 16.87 -10.22 -3.64
N LEU A 19 16.00 -9.26 -3.33
CA LEU A 19 14.82 -8.90 -4.11
C LEU A 19 15.32 -8.29 -5.43
N LYS A 20 15.54 -9.13 -6.44
CA LYS A 20 15.65 -8.67 -7.82
C LYS A 20 14.23 -8.45 -8.32
N PRO A 21 13.79 -7.20 -8.53
CA PRO A 21 12.48 -6.98 -9.16
C PRO A 21 12.56 -7.52 -10.58
N ASP A 22 11.55 -8.28 -10.99
CA ASP A 22 11.43 -8.75 -12.36
C ASP A 22 10.75 -7.66 -13.19
N PHE A 23 11.52 -6.99 -14.03
CA PHE A 23 11.06 -5.88 -14.87
C PHE A 23 10.77 -6.41 -16.28
N SER A 24 9.59 -7.00 -16.50
CA SER A 24 9.12 -7.29 -17.84
C SER A 24 8.38 -6.08 -18.42
N PHE A 25 9.02 -5.38 -19.35
CA PHE A 25 8.42 -4.29 -20.12
C PHE A 25 7.51 -4.86 -21.21
N THR A 26 6.28 -4.36 -21.31
CA THR A 26 5.53 -4.39 -22.56
C THR A 26 5.01 -3.00 -22.87
N ASP A 27 5.52 -2.45 -23.97
CA ASP A 27 5.11 -1.20 -24.59
C ASP A 27 3.61 -1.19 -24.89
N ALA A 28 2.83 -0.66 -23.97
CA ALA A 28 1.49 -0.18 -24.26
C ALA A 28 1.33 1.17 -23.59
N LYS A 29 1.47 2.23 -24.42
CA LYS A 29 1.20 3.64 -24.13
C LYS A 29 0.08 3.81 -23.09
N LEU A 30 0.44 3.97 -21.82
CA LEU A 30 -0.46 4.57 -20.84
C LEU A 30 -0.49 6.06 -21.11
N LYS A 31 -1.49 6.45 -21.89
CA LYS A 31 -2.04 7.80 -21.82
C LYS A 31 -2.29 8.10 -20.35
N VAL A 32 -1.52 9.05 -19.86
CA VAL A 32 -1.62 9.73 -18.58
C VAL A 32 -3.09 9.90 -18.20
N TYR A 33 -3.46 9.21 -17.13
CA TYR A 33 -4.60 9.45 -16.24
C TYR A 33 -5.84 10.08 -16.83
N ASP A 34 -6.69 9.22 -17.39
CA ASP A 34 -8.13 9.38 -17.19
C ASP A 34 -8.51 8.33 -16.14
N ASN A 35 -8.33 8.67 -14.85
CA ASN A 35 -8.93 7.90 -13.74
C ASN A 35 -10.40 7.60 -14.09
N GLU A 36 -11.07 8.53 -14.78
CA GLU A 36 -12.41 8.33 -15.31
C GLU A 36 -12.56 7.17 -16.29
N LEU A 37 -11.59 6.78 -17.13
CA LEU A 37 -11.81 5.68 -18.10
C LEU A 37 -11.78 4.30 -17.44
N PHE A 38 -10.94 4.12 -16.41
CA PHE A 38 -10.90 2.89 -15.61
C PHE A 38 -12.14 2.76 -14.73
N PHE A 39 -12.64 3.88 -14.18
CA PHE A 39 -13.89 3.93 -13.39
C PHE A 39 -15.18 4.05 -14.24
N LYS A 40 -15.13 4.53 -15.49
CA LYS A 40 -16.29 4.72 -16.40
C LYS A 40 -17.00 3.43 -16.74
N ASN A 41 -16.31 2.29 -16.63
CA ASN A 41 -16.92 1.00 -16.94
C ASN A 41 -18.02 0.55 -15.96
N LYS A 42 -18.42 1.36 -14.95
CA LYS A 42 -19.52 1.09 -13.99
C LYS A 42 -19.46 -0.26 -13.26
N LYS A 43 -18.40 -1.04 -13.48
CA LYS A 43 -18.26 -2.42 -13.00
C LYS A 43 -17.88 -2.41 -11.52
N TYR A 44 -17.11 -1.43 -11.07
CA TYR A 44 -16.60 -1.35 -9.70
C TYR A 44 -17.38 -0.31 -8.90
N LYS A 45 -17.71 -0.67 -7.67
CA LYS A 45 -18.23 0.25 -6.65
C LYS A 45 -17.12 0.54 -5.66
N MET A 46 -16.99 1.81 -5.27
CA MET A 46 -16.06 2.24 -4.23
C MET A 46 -16.66 1.94 -2.85
N TYR A 47 -15.78 1.53 -1.95
CA TYR A 47 -16.02 1.36 -0.52
C TYR A 47 -14.79 1.85 0.24
N LEU A 48 -14.92 2.04 1.54
CA LEU A 48 -13.83 2.40 2.43
C LEU A 48 -13.51 1.22 3.34
N LEU A 49 -12.25 0.80 3.34
CA LEU A 49 -11.70 -0.14 4.31
C LEU A 49 -11.18 0.67 5.51
N ASP A 50 -11.77 0.43 6.66
CA ASP A 50 -11.59 1.24 7.87
C ASP A 50 -11.52 0.34 9.12
N GLN A 51 -10.95 0.84 10.20
CA GLN A 51 -11.00 0.24 11.53
C GLN A 51 -12.34 0.52 12.24
N PHE A 52 -13.09 1.54 11.80
CA PHE A 52 -14.40 1.87 12.36
C PHE A 52 -15.55 1.36 11.47
N PRO A 53 -16.62 0.84 12.08
CA PRO A 53 -17.78 0.37 11.33
C PRO A 53 -18.60 1.51 10.70
N GLU A 54 -18.45 2.73 11.22
CA GLU A 54 -19.22 3.92 10.88
C GLU A 54 -18.26 5.11 10.70
N THR A 55 -18.69 6.13 9.96
CA THR A 55 -17.94 7.38 9.87
C THR A 55 -17.94 8.06 11.24
N LEU A 56 -16.77 8.50 11.71
CA LEU A 56 -16.67 9.28 12.95
C LEU A 56 -17.07 10.73 12.66
N GLU A 57 -17.93 11.32 13.49
CA GLU A 57 -18.27 12.75 13.41
C GLU A 57 -17.16 13.58 14.08
N GLU A 58 -16.75 14.69 13.45
CA GLU A 58 -15.46 15.37 13.63
C GLU A 58 -15.18 15.97 15.03
N GLU A 59 -16.14 16.05 15.95
CA GLU A 59 -16.00 16.95 17.11
C GLU A 59 -15.87 16.30 18.50
N GLU A 60 -16.13 14.99 18.70
CA GLU A 60 -16.10 14.41 20.07
C GLU A 60 -15.52 12.99 20.22
N ASP A 61 -15.14 12.29 19.14
CA ASP A 61 -14.75 10.90 19.31
C ASP A 61 -13.28 10.76 19.76
N ILE A 62 -13.09 10.40 21.03
CA ILE A 62 -11.80 10.01 21.64
C ILE A 62 -11.02 9.03 20.74
N LYS A 63 -11.74 8.24 19.93
CA LYS A 63 -11.15 7.33 18.94
C LYS A 63 -10.24 8.02 17.93
N LEU A 64 -10.53 9.25 17.49
CA LEU A 64 -9.65 10.00 16.58
C LEU A 64 -8.31 10.33 17.25
N LYS A 65 -8.34 10.81 18.50
CA LYS A 65 -7.13 11.08 19.30
C LYS A 65 -6.32 9.82 19.61
N ILE A 66 -6.97 8.65 19.64
CA ILE A 66 -6.28 7.37 19.83
C ILE A 66 -5.50 6.97 18.57
N ILE A 67 -5.94 7.35 17.36
CA ILE A 67 -5.25 7.04 16.10
C ILE A 67 -3.97 7.87 15.95
N ASP A 68 -3.99 9.11 16.46
CA ASP A 68 -2.80 9.98 16.52
C ASP A 68 -1.69 9.39 17.39
N ASN A 69 -2.01 8.40 18.24
CA ASN A 69 -1.00 7.66 18.98
C ASN A 69 -0.30 6.62 18.08
N GLU A 70 1.01 6.75 17.93
CA GLU A 70 1.83 5.87 17.09
C GLU A 70 1.68 4.37 17.42
N PHE A 71 1.63 4.00 18.70
CA PHE A 71 1.49 2.61 19.11
C PHE A 71 0.14 2.03 18.65
N CYS A 72 -0.93 2.80 18.80
CA CYS A 72 -2.25 2.43 18.30
C CYS A 72 -2.23 2.31 16.78
N ARG A 73 -1.67 3.29 16.06
CA ARG A 73 -1.54 3.26 14.60
C ARG A 73 -0.83 2.00 14.09
N LEU A 74 0.29 1.61 14.71
CA LEU A 74 1.05 0.41 14.34
C LEU A 74 0.26 -0.89 14.59
N LYS A 75 -0.52 -0.95 15.68
CA LYS A 75 -1.39 -2.10 15.96
C LYS A 75 -2.49 -2.23 14.90
N GLU A 76 -3.08 -1.11 14.51
CA GLU A 76 -4.14 -1.05 13.52
C GLU A 76 -3.60 -1.37 12.12
N GLU A 77 -2.44 -0.83 11.74
CA GLU A 77 -1.73 -1.14 10.49
C GLU A 77 -1.57 -2.64 10.24
N ASN A 78 -1.22 -3.40 11.29
CA ASN A 78 -1.08 -4.86 11.20
C ASN A 78 -2.38 -5.57 10.81
N LYS A 79 -3.56 -5.02 11.15
CA LYS A 79 -4.85 -5.58 10.73
C LYS A 79 -5.03 -5.43 9.22
N TYR A 80 -4.71 -4.25 8.67
CA TYR A 80 -4.77 -3.97 7.23
C TYR A 80 -3.83 -4.90 6.48
N ILE A 81 -2.57 -4.98 6.92
CA ILE A 81 -1.57 -5.86 6.29
C ILE A 81 -2.09 -7.31 6.24
N LYS A 82 -2.54 -7.87 7.36
CA LYS A 82 -3.03 -9.26 7.41
C LYS A 82 -4.23 -9.51 6.50
N PHE A 83 -5.20 -8.59 6.48
CA PHE A 83 -6.36 -8.70 5.60
C PHE A 83 -5.95 -8.64 4.12
N LEU A 84 -5.10 -7.68 3.76
CA LEU A 84 -4.68 -7.45 2.39
C LEU A 84 -3.70 -8.50 1.86
N GLN A 85 -2.89 -9.11 2.73
CA GLN A 85 -2.08 -10.27 2.37
C GLN A 85 -2.93 -11.46 1.94
N ILE A 86 -4.13 -11.64 2.50
CA ILE A 86 -5.05 -12.69 2.06
C ILE A 86 -5.60 -12.39 0.67
N ILE A 87 -5.88 -11.12 0.37
CA ILE A 87 -6.28 -10.68 -0.96
C ILE A 87 -5.13 -10.94 -1.95
N PHE A 88 -3.91 -10.54 -1.61
CA PHE A 88 -2.72 -10.76 -2.41
C PHE A 88 -2.47 -12.25 -2.69
N LYS A 89 -2.53 -13.11 -1.68
CA LYS A 89 -2.39 -14.58 -1.82
C LYS A 89 -3.48 -15.19 -2.70
N LYS A 90 -4.72 -14.70 -2.61
CA LYS A 90 -5.81 -15.11 -3.51
C LYS A 90 -5.62 -14.64 -4.95
N ASN A 91 -4.84 -13.59 -5.16
CA ASN A 91 -4.42 -13.13 -6.47
C ASN A 91 -3.10 -13.78 -6.92
N SER A 92 -2.82 -15.01 -6.46
CA SER A 92 -1.59 -15.75 -6.77
C SER A 92 -0.29 -15.02 -6.37
N SER A 93 -0.36 -14.18 -5.33
CA SER A 93 0.77 -13.36 -4.85
C SER A 93 1.36 -12.47 -5.95
N GLN A 94 0.50 -11.93 -6.81
CA GLN A 94 0.86 -10.97 -7.83
C GLN A 94 -0.07 -9.76 -7.75
N ALA A 95 0.43 -8.56 -8.02
CA ALA A 95 -0.37 -7.34 -8.14
C ALA A 95 0.38 -6.32 -8.98
N LYS A 96 -0.32 -5.27 -9.43
CA LYS A 96 0.29 -4.12 -10.12
C LYS A 96 0.03 -2.86 -9.33
N LEU A 97 1.07 -2.09 -9.06
CA LEU A 97 0.96 -0.76 -8.50
C LEU A 97 1.05 0.28 -9.61
N PHE A 98 0.05 1.15 -9.67
CA PHE A 98 0.05 2.35 -10.49
C PHE A 98 0.41 3.53 -9.59
N ASP A 99 1.57 4.14 -9.81
CA ASP A 99 2.00 5.30 -9.02
C ASP A 99 1.28 6.56 -9.52
N LEU A 100 0.60 7.24 -8.59
CA LEU A 100 -0.20 8.43 -8.86
C LEU A 100 0.62 9.73 -8.77
N GLY A 101 1.95 9.62 -8.71
CA GLY A 101 2.86 10.76 -8.61
C GLY A 101 3.33 10.97 -7.18
N THR A 102 3.89 9.91 -6.57
CA THR A 102 4.53 10.03 -5.27
C THR A 102 5.70 11.00 -5.39
N ASP A 103 5.52 12.21 -4.88
CA ASP A 103 6.52 13.27 -5.01
C ASP A 103 7.65 13.11 -3.99
N PHE A 104 8.86 12.96 -4.50
CA PHE A 104 10.12 12.99 -3.75
C PHE A 104 11.12 14.00 -4.35
N SER A 105 10.63 14.94 -5.17
CA SER A 105 11.45 15.97 -5.81
C SER A 105 11.84 17.09 -4.84
N ASP A 106 10.97 17.41 -3.90
CA ASP A 106 11.24 18.33 -2.79
C ASP A 106 11.83 17.59 -1.59
N ILE A 107 12.91 18.14 -1.02
CA ILE A 107 13.65 17.49 0.07
C ILE A 107 12.88 17.46 1.39
N GLU A 108 12.08 18.48 1.68
CA GLU A 108 11.28 18.54 2.91
C GLU A 108 10.14 17.51 2.84
N ILE A 109 9.45 17.45 1.71
CA ILE A 109 8.41 16.43 1.44
C ILE A 109 9.01 15.02 1.50
N CYS A 110 10.18 14.83 0.89
CA CYS A 110 10.90 13.55 0.91
C CYS A 110 11.25 13.12 2.34
N LEU A 111 11.82 14.02 3.14
CA LEU A 111 12.17 13.74 4.53
C LEU A 111 10.95 13.44 5.39
N ASP A 112 9.86 14.17 5.22
CA ASP A 112 8.60 13.90 5.92
C ASP A 112 8.07 12.48 5.61
N LYS A 113 7.98 12.11 4.32
CA LYS A 113 7.57 10.76 3.90
C LYS A 113 8.49 9.67 4.45
N ILE A 114 9.80 9.88 4.40
CA ILE A 114 10.81 8.94 4.94
C ILE A 114 10.70 8.81 6.45
N ASN A 115 10.42 9.90 7.18
CA ASN A 115 10.30 9.87 8.64
C ASN A 115 9.12 9.02 9.12
N ARG A 116 8.08 8.87 8.29
CA ARG A 116 6.93 8.00 8.56
C ARG A 116 7.23 6.52 8.34
N MET A 117 8.34 6.16 7.69
CA MET A 117 8.72 4.79 7.36
C MET A 117 9.52 4.12 8.48
N ASP A 118 9.37 2.80 8.64
CA ASP A 118 10.26 2.02 9.50
C ASP A 118 11.64 1.82 8.83
N GLN A 119 12.62 1.29 9.56
CA GLN A 119 13.96 1.18 8.98
C GLN A 119 14.01 0.26 7.77
N ILE A 120 13.24 -0.83 7.75
CA ILE A 120 13.23 -1.77 6.63
C ILE A 120 12.61 -1.08 5.41
N ASP A 121 11.48 -0.40 5.61
CA ASP A 121 10.79 0.37 4.59
C ASP A 121 11.72 1.46 4.00
N LYS A 122 12.54 2.13 4.82
CA LYS A 122 13.56 3.10 4.37
C LYS A 122 14.59 2.48 3.41
N TYR A 123 15.07 1.28 3.71
CA TYR A 123 15.98 0.58 2.79
C TYR A 123 15.28 0.17 1.49
N ILE A 124 14.02 -0.29 1.58
CA ILE A 124 13.22 -0.65 0.40
C ILE A 124 13.05 0.57 -0.50
N ILE A 125 12.59 1.72 0.02
CA ILE A 125 12.37 2.90 -0.81
C ILE A 125 13.66 3.43 -1.42
N LEU A 126 14.81 3.37 -0.74
CA LEU A 126 16.11 3.78 -1.31
C LEU A 126 16.54 2.89 -2.50
N ASN A 127 16.25 1.58 -2.41
CA ASN A 127 16.52 0.64 -3.49
C ASN A 127 15.54 0.80 -4.65
N LEU A 128 14.26 1.04 -4.33
CA LEU A 128 13.25 1.34 -5.32
C LEU A 128 13.53 2.68 -5.99
N TYR A 129 13.95 3.73 -5.28
CA TYR A 129 14.15 5.09 -5.82
C TYR A 129 15.04 5.12 -7.07
N LYS A 130 16.03 4.24 -7.16
CA LYS A 130 16.90 4.13 -8.35
C LYS A 130 16.16 3.66 -9.61
N ASN A 131 15.06 2.93 -9.44
CA ASN A 131 14.31 2.25 -10.50
C ASN A 131 12.84 2.70 -10.60
N PHE A 132 12.29 3.29 -9.54
CA PHE A 132 10.88 3.63 -9.40
C PHE A 132 10.55 4.75 -10.41
N PHE A 133 11.15 5.92 -10.25
CA PHE A 133 10.78 7.16 -10.97
C PHE A 133 10.86 7.17 -12.51
N ASN A 134 11.19 6.06 -13.16
CA ASN A 134 11.17 5.91 -14.62
C ASN A 134 9.93 5.17 -15.16
N SER A 135 9.06 4.57 -14.33
CA SER A 135 7.89 3.81 -14.79
C SER A 135 6.63 4.07 -13.95
N ASN A 136 5.48 4.26 -14.58
CA ASN A 136 4.21 4.50 -13.86
C ASN A 136 3.56 3.22 -13.30
N ILE A 137 4.07 2.03 -13.64
CA ILE A 137 3.51 0.73 -13.23
C ILE A 137 4.61 -0.17 -12.67
N TYR A 138 4.35 -0.78 -11.53
CA TYR A 138 5.24 -1.75 -10.87
C TYR A 138 4.55 -3.07 -10.65
N HIS A 139 5.24 -4.15 -10.98
CA HIS A 139 4.78 -5.50 -10.65
C HIS A 139 5.23 -5.87 -9.24
N ILE A 140 4.27 -6.26 -8.42
CA ILE A 140 4.49 -6.73 -7.06
C ILE A 140 4.30 -8.25 -7.07
N ASN A 141 5.37 -8.99 -6.83
CA ASN A 141 5.37 -10.45 -6.77
C ASN A 141 5.97 -10.99 -5.46
N ASP A 142 6.23 -10.10 -4.51
CA ASP A 142 6.86 -10.38 -3.23
C ASP A 142 6.04 -9.80 -2.08
N GLU A 143 5.91 -10.55 -0.98
CA GLU A 143 5.08 -10.17 0.16
C GLU A 143 5.69 -9.00 0.95
N ILE A 144 7.02 -8.86 0.97
CA ILE A 144 7.71 -7.75 1.65
C ILE A 144 7.43 -6.45 0.90
N LEU A 145 7.57 -6.44 -0.43
CA LEU A 145 7.22 -5.30 -1.26
C LEU A 145 5.73 -4.96 -1.18
N PHE A 146 4.85 -5.97 -1.18
CA PHE A 146 3.42 -5.75 -1.01
C PHE A 146 3.12 -5.04 0.33
N ASN A 147 3.68 -5.54 1.43
CA ASN A 147 3.50 -4.94 2.75
C ASN A 147 4.03 -3.51 2.79
N PHE A 148 5.19 -3.25 2.19
CA PHE A 148 5.78 -1.92 2.08
C PHE A 148 4.81 -0.91 1.44
N PHE A 149 4.16 -1.27 0.32
CA PHE A 149 3.20 -0.37 -0.32
C PHE A 149 1.94 -0.14 0.51
N ILE A 150 1.42 -1.18 1.18
CA ILE A 150 0.26 -1.02 2.08
C ILE A 150 0.59 -0.08 3.23
N LYS A 151 1.75 -0.24 3.87
CA LYS A 151 2.22 0.71 4.89
C LYS A 151 2.38 2.10 4.33
N GLY A 152 2.95 2.22 3.13
CA GLY A 152 3.13 3.49 2.43
C GLY A 152 1.81 4.21 2.21
N PHE A 153 0.73 3.50 1.85
CA PHE A 153 -0.60 4.08 1.71
C PHE A 153 -1.18 4.53 3.04
N LEU A 154 -1.14 3.67 4.06
CA LEU A 154 -1.69 3.93 5.39
C LEU A 154 -1.01 5.10 6.12
N ARG A 155 0.26 5.36 5.78
CA ARG A 155 1.08 6.43 6.36
C ARG A 155 1.20 7.64 5.44
N GLU A 156 0.46 7.66 4.33
CA GLU A 156 0.45 8.73 3.31
C GLU A 156 1.85 9.02 2.72
N ALA A 157 2.75 8.03 2.81
CA ALA A 157 4.10 8.12 2.29
C ALA A 157 4.14 7.83 0.79
N ILE A 158 3.24 6.98 0.28
CA ILE A 158 3.16 6.56 -1.12
C ILE A 158 1.75 6.82 -1.65
N SER A 159 1.66 7.38 -2.85
CA SER A 159 0.40 7.67 -3.53
C SER A 159 0.26 6.74 -4.73
N GLY A 160 -0.75 5.87 -4.72
CA GLY A 160 -0.86 4.86 -5.76
C GLY A 160 -2.16 4.07 -5.71
N ILE A 161 -2.31 3.18 -6.69
CA ILE A 161 -3.39 2.18 -6.75
C ILE A 161 -2.79 0.81 -6.96
N ILE A 162 -3.12 -0.14 -6.10
CA ILE A 162 -2.79 -1.56 -6.29
C ILE A 162 -3.97 -2.26 -6.97
N TYR A 163 -3.72 -2.89 -8.11
CA TYR A 163 -4.67 -3.73 -8.84
C TYR A 163 -4.35 -5.21 -8.70
N PHE A 164 -5.39 -6.00 -8.49
CA PHE A 164 -5.35 -7.46 -8.45
C PHE A 164 -6.10 -8.04 -9.66
N ASP A 165 -5.36 -8.44 -10.71
CA ASP A 165 -5.89 -8.89 -12.00
C ASP A 165 -6.89 -10.07 -11.90
N ASN A 166 -6.59 -11.11 -11.10
CA ASN A 166 -7.37 -12.36 -11.09
C ASN A 166 -8.66 -12.27 -10.26
N ILE A 167 -8.69 -11.39 -9.26
CA ILE A 167 -9.84 -11.24 -8.35
C ILE A 167 -10.63 -9.96 -8.57
N ASP A 168 -10.18 -9.09 -9.49
CA ASP A 168 -10.81 -7.81 -9.82
C ASP A 168 -11.10 -6.97 -8.58
N ILE A 169 -10.04 -6.55 -7.89
CA ILE A 169 -10.12 -5.59 -6.78
C ILE A 169 -9.05 -4.53 -7.00
N PHE A 170 -9.34 -3.30 -6.59
CA PHE A 170 -8.32 -2.26 -6.46
C PHE A 170 -8.31 -1.71 -5.05
N ILE A 171 -7.14 -1.29 -4.61
CA ILE A 171 -6.95 -0.56 -3.38
C ILE A 171 -6.20 0.71 -3.74
N SER A 172 -6.77 1.86 -3.40
CA SER A 172 -6.09 3.14 -3.53
C SER A 172 -5.43 3.50 -2.22
N TYR A 173 -4.40 4.34 -2.29
CA TYR A 173 -3.99 5.13 -1.15
C TYR A 173 -5.17 5.98 -0.64
N GLY A 174 -5.12 6.34 0.64
CA GLY A 174 -6.09 7.20 1.30
C GLY A 174 -5.44 7.94 2.46
N TYR A 175 -6.27 8.51 3.33
CA TYR A 175 -5.86 9.35 4.45
C TYR A 175 -6.37 8.74 5.76
N ASP A 176 -5.74 9.10 6.88
CA ASP A 176 -6.22 8.76 8.23
C ASP A 176 -6.43 7.26 8.45
N MET A 177 -5.54 6.44 7.89
CA MET A 177 -5.63 4.97 7.92
C MET A 177 -6.87 4.40 7.20
N VAL A 178 -7.55 5.16 6.36
CA VAL A 178 -8.68 4.69 5.56
C VAL A 178 -8.22 4.40 4.14
N LEU A 179 -8.49 3.19 3.64
CA LEU A 179 -8.13 2.79 2.28
C LEU A 179 -9.36 2.63 1.39
N PRO A 180 -9.51 3.40 0.29
CA PRO A 180 -10.52 3.13 -0.70
C PRO A 180 -10.30 1.76 -1.35
N ILE A 181 -11.34 0.94 -1.36
CA ILE A 181 -11.36 -0.38 -2.00
C ILE A 181 -12.47 -0.44 -3.04
N TYR A 182 -12.14 -0.91 -4.23
CA TYR A 182 -13.04 -0.97 -5.36
C TYR A 182 -13.35 -2.42 -5.70
N ILE A 183 -14.63 -2.78 -5.68
CA ILE A 183 -15.09 -4.16 -5.80
C ILE A 183 -16.15 -4.25 -6.90
N ASN A 184 -16.03 -5.24 -7.79
CA ASN A 184 -16.92 -5.38 -8.94
C ASN A 184 -18.08 -6.37 -8.82
N SER A 185 -18.27 -6.96 -7.65
CA SER A 185 -19.32 -7.95 -7.41
C SER A 185 -19.83 -7.84 -5.97
N GLU A 186 -21.14 -7.93 -5.81
CA GLU A 186 -21.78 -7.92 -4.50
C GLU A 186 -21.44 -9.19 -3.69
N GLU A 187 -21.32 -10.33 -4.35
CA GLU A 187 -20.85 -11.57 -3.71
C GLU A 187 -19.42 -11.41 -3.15
N LYS A 188 -18.51 -10.81 -3.96
CA LYS A 188 -17.15 -10.48 -3.51
C LYS A 188 -17.19 -9.51 -2.33
N LEU A 189 -18.02 -8.48 -2.40
CA LEU A 189 -18.17 -7.51 -1.31
C LEU A 189 -18.56 -8.21 0.00
N ILE A 190 -19.58 -9.08 -0.01
CA ILE A 190 -20.02 -9.82 1.19
C ILE A 190 -18.88 -10.68 1.74
N LYS A 191 -18.18 -11.40 0.86
CA LYS A 191 -17.02 -12.24 1.23
C LYS A 191 -15.89 -11.42 1.87
N TYR A 192 -15.56 -10.27 1.28
CA TYR A 192 -14.49 -9.41 1.79
C TYR A 192 -14.90 -8.64 3.04
N LYS A 193 -16.16 -8.23 3.20
CA LYS A 193 -16.71 -7.70 4.45
C LYS A 193 -16.53 -8.70 5.59
N LYS A 194 -17.00 -9.93 5.40
CA LYS A 194 -16.84 -10.99 6.41
C LYS A 194 -15.36 -11.18 6.76
N LYS A 195 -14.50 -11.20 5.74
CA LYS A 195 -13.06 -11.43 5.95
C LYS A 195 -12.35 -10.26 6.62
N ALA A 196 -12.71 -9.01 6.30
CA ALA A 196 -12.19 -7.82 6.97
C ALA A 196 -12.58 -7.82 8.46
N ASN A 197 -13.83 -8.18 8.77
CA ASN A 197 -14.34 -8.23 10.13
C ASN A 197 -13.56 -9.23 11.01
N GLU A 198 -13.05 -10.33 10.45
CA GLU A 198 -12.18 -11.28 11.18
C GLU A 198 -10.88 -10.63 11.69
N PHE A 199 -10.43 -9.53 11.08
CA PHE A 199 -9.28 -8.75 11.51
C PHE A 199 -9.67 -7.48 12.29
N GLY A 200 -10.96 -7.28 12.56
CA GLY A 200 -11.46 -6.04 13.19
C GLY A 200 -11.39 -4.83 12.26
N LEU A 201 -11.54 -5.05 10.94
CA LEU A 201 -11.70 -4.02 9.92
C LEU A 201 -13.10 -4.10 9.31
N PHE A 202 -13.56 -3.01 8.73
CA PHE A 202 -14.89 -2.86 8.15
C PHE A 202 -14.77 -2.32 6.73
N ILE A 203 -15.58 -2.87 5.82
CA ILE A 203 -15.77 -2.30 4.48
C ILE A 203 -17.10 -1.56 4.47
N ARG A 204 -17.08 -0.23 4.45
CA ARG A 204 -18.25 0.65 4.48
C ARG A 204 -18.43 1.40 3.16
N ARG A 205 -19.63 1.93 2.92
CA ARG A 205 -19.88 2.79 1.76
C ARG A 205 -19.41 4.20 2.03
#